data_AF-A0A453T0E4-F1
#
_entry.id   AF-A0A453T0E4-F1
#
_cell.length_a   1.000
_cell.length_b   1.000
_cell.length_c   1.000
_cell.angle_alpha   90.00
_cell.angle_beta   90.00
_cell.angle_gamma   90.00
#
_symmetry.space_group_name_H-M   'P 1'
#
loop_
_entity.id
_entity.type
_entity.pdbx_description
1 polymer ?
#
loop_
_entity_poly.entity_id
_entity_poly.type
_entity_poly.pdbx_seq_one_letter_code
_entity_poly.pdbx_strand_id
1 'polypeptide(L)'
;PDSAVPQPKSQKTLSAQFRIGGMTCANCVNSVEGILKKQPGIKGAVVALATSLGEVEYDPSTISKDEIVQAIEDAGFEAAFLQSSEQDKILLGLTGIHTERDADILHDILKKMNGLREFAVNTTLSEVEIVFDPEAVGLRSIVDTIEMGSNGRFKAHVQNPYSRGASNDAHEASKMLHLLCSSLFLSIPVFFIRMICPSIPFISTLLLRHCGPFHMGDLVNWILVSIVQFVIGKRFYIAAYRALRHGSTNMDVLVVLGTTASYVYSVCALLYGAFTGFQPPIYFETSAMIITFVLFGKYLEVLAKGKTSDAIKKLVELVPATAILLLKDKEGKYVGEREIDALLVQPGDVLKVLPGSKVPSDGVVVWGTSHINESMITGESAPMPKEVSSVVIGGTINLQGILHIQATKVGSGTVLSQIISLVETAQMSKAPIQKFADYVASIFVPIVITLSILTFSVW
;
A
#
# COMPACT_ATOMS: atom_id res chain seq x y z
N PRO A 1 -12.77 37.25 -45.59
CA PRO A 1 -12.74 35.79 -45.73
C PRO A 1 -11.34 35.27 -45.41
N ASP A 2 -11.29 34.15 -44.71
CA ASP A 2 -10.10 33.38 -44.30
C ASP A 2 -9.32 33.95 -43.11
N SER A 3 -9.13 33.25 -42.00
CA SER A 3 -9.71 32.01 -41.47
C SER A 3 -9.19 31.95 -40.03
N ALA A 4 -10.07 32.04 -39.05
CA ALA A 4 -9.71 31.86 -37.65
C ALA A 4 -9.24 30.42 -37.46
N VAL A 5 -7.95 30.24 -37.22
CA VAL A 5 -7.39 28.96 -36.78
C VAL A 5 -7.94 28.69 -35.38
N PRO A 6 -8.70 27.61 -35.14
CA PRO A 6 -9.13 27.27 -33.80
C PRO A 6 -7.91 26.75 -33.03
N GLN A 7 -7.56 27.41 -31.92
CA GLN A 7 -6.60 26.85 -30.97
C GLN A 7 -7.12 25.51 -30.42
N PRO A 8 -6.29 24.46 -30.33
CA PRO A 8 -6.72 23.20 -29.76
C PRO A 8 -7.05 23.40 -28.29
N LYS A 9 -8.27 23.02 -27.89
CA LYS A 9 -8.70 22.96 -26.49
C LYS A 9 -7.68 22.11 -25.72
N SER A 10 -7.05 22.70 -24.71
CA SER A 10 -6.17 22.01 -23.76
C SER A 10 -6.87 20.76 -23.21
N GLN A 11 -6.42 19.56 -23.62
CA GLN A 11 -6.88 18.29 -23.05
C GLN A 11 -6.34 18.17 -21.62
N LYS A 12 -7.21 18.41 -20.64
CA LYS A 12 -6.91 18.31 -19.21
C LYS A 12 -6.55 16.86 -18.89
N THR A 13 -5.27 16.59 -18.68
CA THR A 13 -4.77 15.27 -18.27
C THR A 13 -4.90 15.18 -16.76
N LEU A 14 -5.53 14.12 -16.25
CA LEU A 14 -5.69 13.91 -14.82
C LEU A 14 -4.75 12.79 -14.36
N SER A 15 -4.06 12.99 -13.24
CA SER A 15 -3.37 11.89 -12.54
C SER A 15 -4.34 11.24 -11.55
N ALA A 16 -4.29 9.92 -11.40
CA ALA A 16 -5.04 9.18 -10.40
C ALA A 16 -4.21 8.06 -9.79
N GLN A 17 -4.34 7.88 -8.49
CA GLN A 17 -3.76 6.79 -7.72
C GLN A 17 -4.78 5.68 -7.47
N PHE A 18 -4.34 4.46 -7.74
CA PHE A 18 -5.08 3.22 -7.56
C PHE A 18 -4.28 2.33 -6.61
N ARG A 19 -4.95 1.74 -5.61
CA ARG A 19 -4.40 0.62 -4.84
C ARG A 19 -4.50 -0.62 -5.69
N ILE A 20 -3.41 -1.35 -5.84
CA ILE A 20 -3.36 -2.57 -6.62
C ILE A 20 -2.94 -3.71 -5.69
N GLY A 21 -3.92 -4.50 -5.25
CA GLY A 21 -3.74 -5.67 -4.41
C GLY A 21 -3.31 -6.91 -5.20
N GLY A 22 -2.63 -7.82 -4.51
CA GLY A 22 -2.21 -9.10 -5.10
C GLY A 22 -0.93 -9.04 -5.93
N MET A 23 -0.23 -7.90 -6.00
CA MET A 23 1.11 -7.82 -6.56
C MET A 23 2.14 -8.42 -5.58
N THR A 24 2.87 -9.45 -6.00
CA THR A 24 3.90 -10.12 -5.17
C THR A 24 5.31 -10.03 -5.75
N CYS A 25 5.44 -9.62 -7.00
CA CYS A 25 6.70 -9.54 -7.74
C CYS A 25 6.72 -8.34 -8.70
N ALA A 26 7.89 -8.00 -9.24
CA ALA A 26 8.03 -6.89 -10.17
C ALA A 26 7.48 -7.24 -11.56
N ASN A 27 7.35 -8.53 -11.89
CA ASN A 27 6.61 -8.97 -13.07
C ASN A 27 5.10 -8.67 -12.98
N CYS A 28 4.48 -8.78 -11.81
CA CYS A 28 3.10 -8.32 -11.62
C CYS A 28 2.98 -6.81 -11.91
N VAL A 29 3.91 -6.02 -11.39
CA VAL A 29 3.98 -4.56 -11.65
C VAL A 29 4.12 -4.27 -13.15
N ASN A 30 5.07 -4.92 -13.83
CA ASN A 30 5.28 -4.74 -15.27
C ASN A 30 4.05 -5.16 -16.09
N SER A 31 3.37 -6.22 -15.66
CA SER A 31 2.12 -6.68 -16.29
C SER A 31 1.04 -5.61 -16.16
N VAL A 32 0.84 -5.05 -14.97
CA VAL A 32 -0.16 -4.00 -14.74
C VAL A 32 0.21 -2.71 -15.47
N GLU A 33 1.46 -2.23 -15.38
CA GLU A 33 1.94 -1.05 -16.13
C GLU A 33 1.78 -1.24 -17.64
N GLY A 34 2.11 -2.43 -18.14
CA GLY A 34 2.03 -2.75 -19.57
C GLY A 34 0.60 -2.84 -20.07
N ILE A 35 -0.34 -3.32 -19.25
CA ILE A 35 -1.77 -3.36 -19.59
C ILE A 35 -2.35 -1.95 -19.56
N LEU A 36 -2.07 -1.16 -18.53
CA LEU A 36 -2.53 0.22 -18.43
C LEU A 36 -2.02 1.08 -19.58
N LYS A 37 -0.73 1.01 -19.93
CA LYS A 37 -0.17 1.76 -21.07
C LYS A 37 -0.75 1.37 -22.43
N LYS A 38 -1.39 0.20 -22.55
CA LYS A 38 -2.06 -0.24 -23.79
C LYS A 38 -3.49 0.28 -23.90
N GLN A 39 -4.08 0.77 -22.81
CA GLN A 39 -5.45 1.29 -22.83
C GLN A 39 -5.51 2.66 -23.52
N PRO A 40 -6.50 2.89 -24.42
CA PRO A 40 -6.66 4.18 -25.07
C PRO A 40 -7.00 5.25 -24.03
N GLY A 41 -6.29 6.39 -24.06
CA GLY A 41 -6.51 7.49 -23.11
C GLY A 41 -5.52 7.56 -21.95
N ILE A 42 -4.71 6.52 -21.71
CA ILE A 42 -3.66 6.52 -20.69
C ILE A 42 -2.36 7.07 -21.28
N LYS A 43 -1.85 8.18 -20.73
CA LYS A 43 -0.59 8.82 -21.15
C LYS A 43 0.61 8.30 -20.38
N GLY A 44 0.41 7.94 -19.12
CA GLY A 44 1.45 7.44 -18.22
C GLY A 44 0.86 6.51 -17.18
N ALA A 45 1.61 5.47 -16.81
CA ALA A 45 1.26 4.61 -15.68
C ALA A 45 2.56 4.16 -15.00
N VAL A 46 2.63 4.38 -13.69
CA VAL A 46 3.75 4.01 -12.83
C VAL A 46 3.18 3.25 -11.65
N VAL A 47 3.64 2.03 -11.45
CA VAL A 47 3.15 1.17 -10.36
C VAL A 47 4.30 0.79 -9.44
N ALA A 48 4.09 0.94 -8.14
CA ALA A 48 5.06 0.58 -7.13
C ALA A 48 4.59 -0.60 -6.31
N LEU A 49 5.42 -1.64 -6.30
CA LEU A 49 5.22 -2.82 -5.47
C LEU A 49 5.32 -2.49 -3.98
N ALA A 50 6.16 -1.53 -3.61
CA ALA A 50 6.48 -1.23 -2.21
C ALA A 50 5.25 -0.69 -1.44
N THR A 51 4.48 0.18 -2.07
CA THR A 51 3.29 0.81 -1.48
C THR A 51 1.99 0.14 -1.93
N SER A 52 2.05 -0.82 -2.85
CA SER A 52 0.89 -1.37 -3.56
C SER A 52 0.03 -0.28 -4.23
N LEU A 53 0.66 0.80 -4.69
CA LEU A 53 0.01 1.93 -5.34
C LEU A 53 0.43 2.03 -6.82
N GLY A 54 -0.50 2.42 -7.67
CA GLY A 54 -0.28 2.76 -9.06
C GLY A 54 -0.79 4.16 -9.38
N GLU A 55 0.09 5.01 -9.90
CA GLU A 55 -0.27 6.34 -10.41
C GLU A 55 -0.45 6.27 -11.93
N VAL A 56 -1.59 6.76 -12.40
CA VAL A 56 -2.02 6.69 -13.79
C VAL A 56 -2.43 8.07 -14.26
N GLU A 57 -1.74 8.58 -15.28
CA GLU A 57 -2.10 9.78 -16.00
C GLU A 57 -3.01 9.41 -17.18
N TYR A 58 -4.26 9.87 -17.15
CA TYR A 58 -5.26 9.54 -18.16
C TYR A 58 -6.08 10.76 -18.59
N ASP A 59 -6.67 10.67 -19.78
CA ASP A 59 -7.63 11.63 -20.29
C ASP A 59 -9.07 11.17 -19.95
N PRO A 60 -9.78 11.87 -19.04
CA PRO A 60 -11.10 11.48 -18.58
C PRO A 60 -12.18 11.53 -19.67
N SER A 61 -11.90 12.15 -20.82
CA SER A 61 -12.82 12.15 -21.96
C SER A 61 -12.76 10.85 -22.77
N THR A 62 -11.73 10.03 -22.56
CA THR A 62 -11.46 8.81 -23.35
C THR A 62 -11.53 7.53 -22.55
N ILE A 63 -11.19 7.57 -21.25
CA ILE A 63 -11.25 6.42 -20.35
C ILE A 63 -11.69 6.86 -18.96
N SER A 64 -12.59 6.11 -18.36
CA SER A 64 -13.12 6.36 -17.01
C SER A 64 -12.30 5.65 -15.93
N LYS A 65 -12.43 6.11 -14.68
CA LYS A 65 -11.75 5.50 -13.51
C LYS A 65 -12.14 4.04 -13.33
N ASP A 66 -13.42 3.72 -13.55
CA ASP A 66 -13.96 2.37 -13.39
C ASP A 66 -13.45 1.43 -14.47
N GLU A 67 -13.28 1.91 -15.70
CA GLU A 67 -12.64 1.13 -16.78
C GLU A 67 -11.16 0.86 -16.47
N ILE A 68 -10.46 1.79 -15.81
CA ILE A 68 -9.07 1.56 -15.35
C ILE A 68 -9.04 0.49 -14.26
N VAL A 69 -9.94 0.55 -13.27
CA VAL A 69 -10.08 -0.48 -12.23
C VAL A 69 -10.37 -1.83 -12.87
N GLN A 70 -11.35 -1.89 -13.75
CA GLN A 70 -11.77 -3.10 -14.44
C GLN A 70 -10.63 -3.68 -15.29
N ALA A 71 -9.84 -2.85 -15.97
CA ALA A 71 -8.67 -3.31 -16.70
C ALA A 71 -7.59 -3.96 -15.80
N ILE A 72 -7.46 -3.50 -14.56
CA ILE A 72 -6.53 -4.09 -13.58
C ILE A 72 -7.13 -5.38 -12.98
N GLU A 73 -8.44 -5.44 -12.77
CA GLU A 73 -9.16 -6.64 -12.30
C GLU A 73 -9.20 -7.75 -13.35
N ASP A 74 -9.40 -7.39 -14.62
CA ASP A 74 -9.28 -8.29 -15.77
C ASP A 74 -7.86 -8.83 -15.91
N ALA A 75 -6.86 -8.06 -15.46
CA ALA A 75 -5.49 -8.49 -15.31
C ALA A 75 -5.25 -9.38 -14.07
N GLY A 76 -6.29 -9.76 -13.33
CA GLY A 76 -6.21 -10.68 -12.19
C GLY A 76 -5.62 -10.08 -10.91
N PHE A 77 -5.59 -8.74 -10.82
CA PHE A 77 -5.15 -8.00 -9.64
C PHE A 77 -6.36 -7.32 -8.99
N GLU A 78 -6.35 -7.22 -7.66
CA GLU A 78 -7.40 -6.46 -6.97
C GLU A 78 -7.11 -4.97 -7.20
N ALA A 79 -8.08 -4.18 -7.63
CA ALA A 79 -7.87 -2.75 -7.83
C ALA A 79 -8.91 -1.95 -7.05
N ALA A 80 -8.45 -0.94 -6.32
CA ALA A 80 -9.33 0.02 -5.67
C ALA A 80 -8.83 1.43 -5.98
N PHE A 81 -9.68 2.25 -6.57
CA PHE A 81 -9.36 3.65 -6.80
C PHE A 81 -9.23 4.38 -5.46
N LEU A 82 -8.07 5.01 -5.22
CA LEU A 82 -7.81 5.75 -3.99
C LEU A 82 -8.05 7.24 -4.17
N GLN A 83 -7.45 7.85 -5.20
CA GLN A 83 -7.42 9.30 -5.33
C GLN A 83 -7.29 9.71 -6.80
N SER A 84 -8.01 10.73 -7.24
CA SER A 84 -7.65 11.50 -8.44
C SER A 84 -6.92 12.75 -7.96
N SER A 85 -6.00 13.29 -8.76
CA SER A 85 -5.30 14.54 -8.52
C SER A 85 -6.24 15.77 -8.43
N GLU A 86 -7.55 15.57 -8.48
CA GLU A 86 -8.53 16.56 -8.02
C GLU A 86 -9.02 16.15 -6.63
N GLN A 87 -8.98 17.12 -5.71
CA GLN A 87 -9.25 17.07 -4.27
C GLN A 87 -10.69 16.63 -3.90
N ASP A 88 -11.37 15.95 -4.82
CA ASP A 88 -12.78 15.63 -4.79
C ASP A 88 -13.10 14.46 -3.89
N LYS A 89 -12.12 13.65 -3.45
CA LYS A 89 -12.37 12.43 -2.65
C LYS A 89 -11.58 12.43 -1.36
N ILE A 90 -12.27 12.26 -0.23
CA ILE A 90 -11.72 12.24 1.13
C ILE A 90 -12.20 11.02 1.90
N LEU A 91 -11.36 10.55 2.82
CA LEU A 91 -11.71 9.53 3.79
C LEU A 91 -11.72 10.15 5.19
N LEU A 92 -12.89 10.16 5.81
CA LEU A 92 -13.08 10.66 7.17
C LEU A 92 -13.17 9.46 8.13
N GLY A 93 -12.35 9.49 9.18
CA GLY A 93 -12.50 8.59 10.32
C GLY A 93 -13.55 9.16 11.27
N LEU A 94 -14.55 8.35 11.62
CA LEU A 94 -15.61 8.74 12.52
C LEU A 94 -15.46 8.08 13.88
N THR A 95 -15.48 8.88 14.94
CA THR A 95 -15.63 8.37 16.30
C THR A 95 -17.08 8.52 16.74
N GLY A 96 -17.67 7.43 17.25
CA GLY A 96 -19.05 7.41 17.76
C GLY A 96 -20.04 6.61 16.92
N ILE A 97 -19.63 6.04 15.78
CA ILE A 97 -20.45 5.08 15.02
C ILE A 97 -20.22 3.67 15.57
N HIS A 98 -21.29 3.06 16.08
CA HIS A 98 -21.23 1.71 16.63
C HIS A 98 -22.34 0.79 16.09
N THR A 99 -23.41 1.37 15.51
CA THR A 99 -24.56 0.62 14.99
C THR A 99 -24.94 1.04 13.58
N GLU A 100 -25.63 0.16 12.84
CA GLU A 100 -26.17 0.46 11.51
C GLU A 100 -27.14 1.66 11.52
N ARG A 101 -27.87 1.87 12.64
CA ARG A 101 -28.72 3.05 12.82
C ARG A 101 -27.95 4.36 12.82
N ASP A 102 -26.71 4.35 13.33
CA ASP A 102 -25.84 5.53 13.31
C ASP A 102 -25.40 5.85 11.88
N ALA A 103 -25.19 4.81 11.07
CA ALA A 103 -24.87 4.94 9.65
C ALA A 103 -26.05 5.53 8.86
N ASP A 104 -27.29 5.12 9.15
CA ASP A 104 -28.50 5.69 8.52
C ASP A 104 -28.67 7.17 8.86
N ILE A 105 -28.47 7.55 10.13
CA ILE A 105 -28.53 8.95 10.56
C ILE A 105 -27.46 9.79 9.85
N LEU A 106 -26.24 9.27 9.77
CA LEU A 106 -25.17 9.95 9.06
C LEU A 106 -25.49 10.07 7.56
N HIS A 107 -26.03 9.02 6.96
CA HIS A 107 -26.45 9.01 5.57
C HIS A 107 -27.53 10.09 5.31
N ASP A 108 -28.48 10.27 6.22
CA ASP A 108 -29.50 11.32 6.15
C ASP A 108 -28.93 12.74 6.30
N ILE A 109 -27.89 12.92 7.12
CA ILE A 109 -27.18 14.21 7.26
C ILE A 109 -26.43 14.54 5.96
N LEU A 110 -25.65 13.58 5.45
CA LEU A 110 -24.85 13.77 4.22
C LEU A 110 -25.73 13.98 3.00
N LYS A 111 -26.86 13.27 2.88
CA LYS A 111 -27.80 13.42 1.75
C LYS A 111 -28.41 14.81 1.64
N LYS A 112 -28.54 15.54 2.77
CA LYS A 112 -29.08 16.92 2.78
C LYS A 112 -28.05 17.96 2.39
N MET A 113 -26.78 17.57 2.23
CA MET A 113 -25.69 18.49 2.02
C MET A 113 -25.49 18.73 0.51
N ASN A 114 -25.64 19.99 0.08
CA ASN A 114 -25.42 20.36 -1.32
C ASN A 114 -23.92 20.35 -1.64
N GLY A 115 -23.52 19.72 -2.75
CA GLY A 115 -22.12 19.66 -3.20
C GLY A 115 -21.41 18.32 -2.97
N LEU A 116 -22.09 17.34 -2.37
CA LEU A 116 -21.65 15.94 -2.34
C LEU A 116 -22.11 15.23 -3.63
N ARG A 117 -21.17 14.60 -4.33
CA ARG A 117 -21.46 13.78 -5.53
C ARG A 117 -21.80 12.36 -5.13
N GLU A 118 -20.99 11.77 -4.25
CA GLU A 118 -21.12 10.39 -3.80
C GLU A 118 -20.59 10.25 -2.37
N PHE A 119 -21.13 9.33 -1.58
CA PHE A 119 -20.56 9.00 -0.28
C PHE A 119 -20.84 7.53 0.07
N ALA A 120 -19.86 6.87 0.68
CA ALA A 120 -19.94 5.49 1.14
C ALA A 120 -19.56 5.42 2.62
N VAL A 121 -20.47 4.90 3.44
CA VAL A 121 -20.27 4.73 4.88
C VAL A 121 -19.89 3.29 5.17
N ASN A 122 -18.70 3.08 5.74
CA ASN A 122 -18.24 1.78 6.18
C ASN A 122 -18.28 1.71 7.72
N THR A 123 -19.34 1.10 8.25
CA THR A 123 -19.56 0.95 9.69
C THR A 123 -18.52 0.01 10.34
N THR A 124 -17.97 -0.95 9.59
CA THR A 124 -16.99 -1.92 10.12
C THR A 124 -15.65 -1.26 10.41
N LEU A 125 -15.24 -0.32 9.56
CA LEU A 125 -14.01 0.46 9.71
C LEU A 125 -14.22 1.78 10.43
N SER A 126 -15.48 2.17 10.68
CA SER A 126 -15.84 3.51 11.17
C SER A 126 -15.28 4.62 10.26
N GLU A 127 -15.37 4.39 8.95
CA GLU A 127 -14.81 5.26 7.91
C GLU A 127 -15.91 5.71 6.96
N VAL A 128 -15.81 6.95 6.48
CA VAL A 128 -16.69 7.49 5.46
C VAL A 128 -15.89 8.06 4.32
N GLU A 129 -16.17 7.53 3.15
CA GLU A 129 -15.58 7.98 1.91
C GLU A 129 -16.55 8.97 1.27
N ILE A 130 -16.09 10.19 1.01
CA ILE A 130 -16.93 11.26 0.47
C ILE A 130 -16.28 11.79 -0.80
N VAL A 131 -17.06 11.81 -1.87
CA VAL A 131 -16.75 12.51 -3.11
C VAL A 131 -17.53 13.82 -3.15
N PHE A 132 -16.84 14.96 -3.12
CA PHE A 132 -17.43 16.29 -3.09
C PHE A 132 -16.80 17.19 -4.16
N ASP A 133 -17.49 18.28 -4.48
CA ASP A 133 -16.97 19.32 -5.38
C ASP A 133 -16.25 20.41 -4.56
N PRO A 134 -14.91 20.58 -4.73
CA PRO A 134 -14.14 21.54 -3.95
C PRO A 134 -14.55 23.00 -4.16
N GLU A 135 -15.17 23.33 -5.29
CA GLU A 135 -15.65 24.69 -5.59
C GLU A 135 -16.99 25.00 -4.89
N ALA A 136 -17.81 23.97 -4.66
CA ALA A 136 -19.12 24.13 -4.02
C ALA A 136 -19.06 24.02 -2.49
N VAL A 137 -18.19 23.15 -1.97
CA VAL A 137 -18.14 22.79 -0.54
C VAL A 137 -16.71 22.63 -0.09
N GLY A 138 -16.35 23.37 0.96
CA GLY A 138 -15.06 23.19 1.62
C GLY A 138 -15.06 22.03 2.62
N LEU A 139 -13.92 21.35 2.75
CA LEU A 139 -13.73 20.21 3.68
C LEU A 139 -14.17 20.50 5.13
N ARG A 140 -13.87 21.70 5.65
CA ARG A 140 -14.30 22.15 6.98
C ARG A 140 -15.82 22.13 7.14
N SER A 141 -16.56 22.53 6.11
CA SER A 141 -18.01 22.57 6.16
C SER A 141 -18.63 21.17 6.22
N ILE A 142 -17.98 20.16 5.62
CA ILE A 142 -18.39 18.75 5.71
C ILE A 142 -18.25 18.27 7.16
N VAL A 143 -17.09 18.48 7.77
CA VAL A 143 -16.83 18.09 9.16
C VAL A 143 -17.76 18.83 10.13
N ASP A 144 -17.90 20.15 9.97
CA ASP A 144 -18.82 20.95 10.80
C ASP A 144 -20.28 20.49 10.62
N THR A 145 -20.71 20.09 9.42
CA THR A 145 -22.08 19.58 9.19
C THR A 145 -22.30 18.23 9.85
N ILE A 146 -21.30 17.35 9.86
CA ILE A 146 -21.37 16.05 10.55
C ILE A 146 -21.43 16.27 12.07
N GLU A 147 -20.61 17.17 12.62
CA GLU A 147 -20.57 17.47 14.04
C GLU A 147 -21.84 18.19 14.52
N MET A 148 -22.28 19.23 13.81
CA MET A 148 -23.49 19.99 14.16
C MET A 148 -24.76 19.17 13.90
N GLY A 149 -24.85 18.47 12.76
CA GLY A 149 -26.00 17.65 12.39
C GLY A 149 -26.22 16.46 13.32
N SER A 150 -25.15 15.98 13.98
CA SER A 150 -25.21 14.90 14.96
C SER A 150 -25.34 15.38 16.41
N ASN A 151 -25.46 16.70 16.65
CA ASN A 151 -25.38 17.31 18.00
C ASN A 151 -24.13 16.87 18.78
N GLY A 152 -22.98 16.73 18.09
CA GLY A 152 -21.70 16.33 18.68
C GLY A 152 -21.56 14.83 18.99
N ARG A 153 -22.48 13.97 18.52
CA ARG A 153 -22.38 12.52 18.69
C ARG A 153 -21.29 11.90 17.82
N PHE A 154 -21.08 12.43 16.63
CA PHE A 154 -20.03 12.00 15.72
C PHE A 154 -18.96 13.07 15.65
N LYS A 155 -17.70 12.66 15.82
CA LYS A 155 -16.55 13.52 15.50
C LYS A 155 -15.84 12.96 14.28
N ALA A 156 -15.70 13.80 13.27
CA ALA A 156 -15.04 13.44 12.03
C ALA A 156 -13.61 13.96 12.03
N HIS A 157 -12.66 13.06 11.82
CA HIS A 157 -11.24 13.41 11.72
C HIS A 157 -10.77 13.04 10.32
N VAL A 158 -10.00 13.92 9.69
CA VAL A 158 -9.45 13.64 8.36
C VAL A 158 -8.31 12.64 8.55
N GLN A 159 -8.44 11.45 7.99
CA GLN A 159 -7.34 10.51 8.06
C GLN A 159 -6.24 10.94 7.08
N ASN A 160 -5.03 11.13 7.60
CA ASN A 160 -3.88 11.35 6.74
C ASN A 160 -3.60 10.06 5.93
N PRO A 161 -3.63 10.10 4.59
CA PRO A 161 -3.39 8.90 3.77
C PRO A 161 -2.01 8.27 4.04
N TYR A 162 -1.03 9.05 4.48
CA TYR A 162 0.34 8.59 4.74
C TYR A 162 0.48 7.79 6.05
N SER A 163 -0.34 8.06 7.08
CA SER A 163 -0.28 7.28 8.32
C SER A 163 -0.80 5.84 8.15
N ARG A 164 -1.70 5.63 7.16
CA ARG A 164 -2.26 4.32 6.82
C ARG A 164 -1.26 3.38 6.12
N GLY A 165 -0.35 3.92 5.31
CA GLY A 165 0.71 3.13 4.68
C GLY A 165 1.60 2.44 5.72
N ALA A 166 2.05 3.19 6.72
CA ALA A 166 2.91 2.67 7.79
C ALA A 166 2.22 1.60 8.66
N SER A 167 0.91 1.71 8.94
CA SER A 167 0.17 0.67 9.68
C SER A 167 0.01 -0.61 8.85
N ASN A 168 -0.16 -0.48 7.54
CA ASN A 168 -0.30 -1.63 6.65
C ASN A 168 1.03 -2.39 6.50
N ASP A 169 2.16 -1.68 6.36
CA ASP A 169 3.50 -2.27 6.26
C ASP A 169 3.83 -3.12 7.51
N ALA A 170 3.52 -2.59 8.70
CA ALA A 170 3.71 -3.29 9.97
C ALA A 170 2.81 -4.54 10.08
N HIS A 171 1.56 -4.43 9.64
CA HIS A 171 0.64 -5.56 9.65
C HIS A 171 1.06 -6.65 8.65
N GLU A 172 1.53 -6.28 7.47
CA GLU A 172 2.06 -7.21 6.47
C GLU A 172 3.30 -7.93 6.98
N ALA A 173 4.24 -7.21 7.62
CA ALA A 173 5.42 -7.81 8.23
C ALA A 173 5.07 -8.84 9.31
N SER A 174 4.10 -8.52 10.18
CA SER A 174 3.61 -9.44 11.22
C SER A 174 2.97 -10.70 10.61
N LYS A 175 2.15 -10.54 9.57
CA LYS A 175 1.53 -11.65 8.85
C LYS A 175 2.59 -12.56 8.20
N MET A 176 3.62 -11.98 7.59
CA MET A 176 4.72 -12.75 6.99
C MET A 176 5.53 -13.48 8.05
N LEU A 177 5.79 -12.86 9.20
CA LEU A 177 6.46 -13.51 10.33
C LEU A 177 5.65 -14.70 10.84
N HIS A 178 4.33 -14.55 11.00
CA HIS A 178 3.49 -15.64 11.47
C HIS A 178 3.49 -16.82 10.49
N LEU A 179 3.42 -16.56 9.18
CA LEU A 179 3.52 -17.59 8.14
C LEU A 179 4.89 -18.27 8.15
N LEU A 180 5.97 -17.51 8.30
CA LEU A 180 7.33 -18.04 8.42
C LEU A 180 7.49 -18.93 9.66
N CYS A 181 7.07 -18.45 10.84
CA CYS A 181 7.12 -19.23 12.07
C CYS A 181 6.30 -20.52 11.96
N SER A 182 5.11 -20.43 11.35
CA SER A 182 4.26 -21.61 11.11
C SER A 182 4.92 -22.61 10.13
N SER A 183 5.58 -22.11 9.08
CA SER A 183 6.33 -22.93 8.12
C SER A 183 7.50 -23.62 8.77
N LEU A 184 8.29 -22.87 9.55
CA LEU A 184 9.47 -23.35 10.25
C LEU A 184 9.11 -24.41 11.31
N PHE A 185 8.01 -24.19 12.03
CA PHE A 185 7.49 -25.14 13.02
C PHE A 185 7.14 -26.50 12.39
N LEU A 186 6.64 -26.50 11.15
CA LEU A 186 6.29 -27.73 10.43
C LEU A 186 7.47 -28.33 9.65
N SER A 187 8.39 -27.51 9.13
CA SER A 187 9.51 -27.98 8.31
C SER A 187 10.67 -28.54 9.14
N ILE A 188 10.91 -28.01 10.34
CA ILE A 188 11.97 -28.50 11.25
C ILE A 188 11.72 -29.99 11.59
N PRO A 189 10.53 -30.42 12.06
CA PRO A 189 10.28 -31.83 12.31
C PRO A 189 10.51 -32.73 11.09
N VAL A 190 10.10 -32.31 9.88
CA VAL A 190 10.31 -33.08 8.64
C VAL A 190 11.80 -33.31 8.39
N PHE A 191 12.62 -32.26 8.55
CA PHE A 191 14.08 -32.37 8.41
C PHE A 191 14.69 -33.28 9.47
N PHE A 192 14.27 -33.16 10.73
CA PHE A 192 14.78 -33.98 11.84
C PHE A 192 14.38 -35.46 11.68
N ILE A 193 13.13 -35.73 11.28
CA ILE A 193 12.62 -37.09 11.02
C ILE A 193 13.46 -37.78 9.94
N ARG A 194 13.85 -37.05 8.89
CA ARG A 194 14.65 -37.62 7.81
C ARG A 194 16.14 -37.73 8.12
N MET A 195 16.75 -36.71 8.73
CA MET A 195 18.21 -36.62 8.85
C MET A 195 18.75 -37.14 10.18
N ILE A 196 18.03 -36.93 11.29
CA ILE A 196 18.55 -37.16 12.65
C ILE A 196 17.91 -38.38 13.31
N CYS A 197 16.60 -38.57 13.14
CA CYS A 197 15.88 -39.70 13.72
C CYS A 197 16.38 -41.09 13.28
N PRO A 198 16.91 -41.31 12.06
CA PRO A 198 17.48 -42.61 11.70
C PRO A 198 18.74 -42.97 12.49
N SER A 199 19.48 -41.98 13.00
CA SER A 199 20.71 -42.19 13.78
C SER A 199 20.44 -42.62 15.23
N ILE A 200 19.21 -42.47 15.72
CA ILE A 200 18.85 -42.80 17.11
C ILE A 200 18.07 -44.13 17.13
N PRO A 201 18.64 -45.22 17.69
CA PRO A 201 18.08 -46.57 17.57
C PRO A 201 16.68 -46.75 18.20
N PHE A 202 16.35 -45.95 19.21
CA PHE A 202 15.02 -45.97 19.85
C PHE A 202 13.94 -45.29 18.99
N ILE A 203 14.30 -44.23 18.27
CA ILE A 203 13.34 -43.48 17.44
C ILE A 203 13.19 -44.17 16.08
N SER A 204 14.28 -44.71 15.51
CA SER A 204 14.24 -45.41 14.24
C SER A 204 13.32 -46.65 14.30
N THR A 205 13.32 -47.39 15.40
CA THR A 205 12.41 -48.54 15.61
C THR A 205 10.93 -48.13 15.70
N LEU A 206 10.64 -46.96 16.28
CA LEU A 206 9.29 -46.38 16.27
C LEU A 206 8.90 -45.89 14.87
N LEU A 207 9.84 -45.28 14.13
CA LEU A 207 9.63 -44.70 12.81
C LEU A 207 9.40 -45.76 11.72
N LEU A 208 10.10 -46.90 11.85
CA LEU A 208 9.98 -48.10 11.02
C LEU A 208 8.77 -48.96 11.39
N ARG A 209 8.02 -48.60 12.43
CA ARG A 209 6.79 -49.32 12.78
C ARG A 209 5.80 -49.16 11.64
N HIS A 210 5.38 -50.30 11.08
CA HIS A 210 4.45 -50.32 9.97
C HIS A 210 3.05 -49.93 10.47
N CYS A 211 2.43 -48.98 9.78
CA CYS A 211 1.03 -48.62 9.97
C CYS A 211 0.31 -48.92 8.64
N GLY A 212 -0.13 -50.16 8.48
CA GLY A 212 -0.61 -50.66 7.18
C GLY A 212 0.54 -50.81 6.17
N PRO A 213 0.37 -50.40 4.90
CA PRO A 213 1.39 -50.54 3.86
C PRO A 213 2.47 -49.44 3.91
N PHE A 214 2.41 -48.52 4.88
CA PHE A 214 3.32 -47.38 5.01
C PHE A 214 4.12 -47.41 6.32
N HIS A 215 5.33 -46.84 6.29
CA HIS A 215 6.09 -46.54 7.50
C HIS A 215 5.51 -45.31 8.21
N MET A 216 5.48 -45.33 9.54
CA MET A 216 5.00 -44.20 10.33
C MET A 216 5.76 -42.90 10.05
N GLY A 217 7.08 -42.97 9.84
CA GLY A 217 7.88 -41.79 9.48
C GLY A 217 7.46 -41.12 8.19
N ASP A 218 7.23 -41.92 7.16
CA ASP A 218 6.88 -41.43 5.83
C ASP A 218 5.48 -40.84 5.79
N LEU A 219 4.54 -41.44 6.52
CA LEU A 219 3.16 -40.94 6.65
C LEU A 219 3.12 -39.60 7.42
N VAL A 220 3.86 -39.50 8.53
CA VAL A 220 3.99 -38.24 9.28
C VAL A 220 4.62 -37.15 8.40
N ASN A 221 5.70 -37.46 7.69
CA ASN A 221 6.32 -36.52 6.75
C ASN A 221 5.35 -36.09 5.65
N TRP A 222 4.61 -37.02 5.05
CA TRP A 222 3.62 -36.69 4.01
C TRP A 222 2.53 -35.75 4.53
N ILE A 223 2.00 -35.97 5.73
CA ILE A 223 1.00 -35.07 6.34
C ILE A 223 1.59 -33.68 6.59
N LEU A 224 2.75 -33.60 7.26
CA LEU A 224 3.38 -32.32 7.60
C LEU A 224 3.71 -31.51 6.34
N VAL A 225 4.30 -32.15 5.33
CA VAL A 225 4.64 -31.48 4.07
C VAL A 225 3.41 -31.08 3.28
N SER A 226 2.33 -31.86 3.31
CA SER A 226 1.07 -31.46 2.65
C SER A 226 0.49 -30.18 3.25
N ILE A 227 0.58 -30.00 4.57
CA ILE A 227 0.15 -28.77 5.25
C ILE A 227 1.04 -27.59 4.81
N VAL A 228 2.37 -27.76 4.81
CA VAL A 228 3.30 -26.72 4.36
C VAL A 228 3.06 -26.35 2.89
N GLN A 229 2.90 -27.35 2.02
CA GLN A 229 2.74 -27.17 0.58
C GLN A 229 1.45 -26.42 0.21
N PHE A 230 0.30 -26.87 0.73
CA PHE A 230 -1.00 -26.38 0.27
C PHE A 230 -1.61 -25.29 1.15
N VAL A 231 -1.31 -25.25 2.46
CA VAL A 231 -1.84 -24.21 3.36
C VAL A 231 -0.94 -22.99 3.34
N ILE A 232 0.35 -23.17 3.65
CA ILE A 232 1.31 -22.07 3.73
C ILE A 232 1.76 -21.65 2.32
N GLY A 233 2.04 -22.63 1.46
CA GLY A 233 2.46 -22.40 0.07
C GLY A 233 1.36 -21.89 -0.87
N LYS A 234 0.08 -21.85 -0.43
CA LYS A 234 -1.07 -21.39 -1.24
C LYS A 234 -0.81 -20.07 -1.98
N ARG A 235 -0.13 -19.13 -1.31
CA ARG A 235 0.22 -17.83 -1.89
C ARG A 235 1.05 -17.97 -3.16
N PHE A 236 2.05 -18.85 -3.16
CA PHE A 236 2.93 -19.04 -4.32
C PHE A 236 2.18 -19.69 -5.47
N TYR A 237 1.29 -20.65 -5.19
CA TYR A 237 0.46 -21.27 -6.22
C TYR A 237 -0.45 -20.25 -6.91
N ILE A 238 -1.10 -19.38 -6.15
CA ILE A 238 -1.95 -18.31 -6.71
C ILE A 238 -1.10 -17.35 -7.56
N ALA A 239 0.06 -16.93 -7.05
CA ALA A 239 0.95 -16.00 -7.74
C ALA A 239 1.53 -16.60 -9.04
N ALA A 240 1.96 -17.87 -9.00
CA ALA A 240 2.47 -18.59 -10.15
C ALA A 240 1.39 -18.79 -11.22
N TYR A 241 0.17 -19.15 -10.80
CA TYR A 241 -0.96 -19.32 -11.72
C TYR A 241 -1.32 -18.01 -12.43
N ARG A 242 -1.38 -16.89 -11.70
CA ARG A 242 -1.57 -15.56 -12.31
C ARG A 242 -0.46 -15.25 -13.30
N ALA A 243 0.81 -15.41 -12.90
CA ALA A 243 1.95 -15.11 -13.79
C ALA A 243 1.89 -15.88 -15.11
N LEU A 244 1.59 -17.19 -15.04
CA LEU A 244 1.43 -18.06 -16.20
C LEU A 244 0.26 -17.64 -17.09
N ARG A 245 -0.88 -17.23 -16.51
CA ARG A 245 -2.05 -16.75 -17.26
C ARG A 245 -1.71 -15.51 -18.10
N HIS A 246 -0.78 -14.68 -17.65
CA HIS A 246 -0.32 -13.49 -18.37
C HIS A 246 0.88 -13.75 -19.30
N GLY A 247 1.28 -15.01 -19.51
CA GLY A 247 2.41 -15.35 -20.38
C GLY A 247 3.76 -14.89 -19.82
N SER A 248 3.85 -14.70 -18.49
CA SER A 248 5.07 -14.28 -17.81
C SER A 248 5.56 -15.35 -16.83
N THR A 249 6.86 -15.43 -16.61
CA THR A 249 7.49 -16.33 -15.63
C THR A 249 8.11 -15.47 -14.53
N ASN A 250 7.80 -15.76 -13.27
CA ASN A 250 8.33 -15.07 -12.10
C ASN A 250 9.06 -16.05 -11.16
N MET A 251 9.67 -15.53 -10.09
CA MET A 251 10.31 -16.36 -9.06
C MET A 251 9.34 -17.39 -8.47
N ASP A 252 8.06 -17.04 -8.29
CA ASP A 252 7.04 -17.92 -7.70
C ASP A 252 6.74 -19.14 -8.58
N VAL A 253 6.77 -18.99 -9.92
CA VAL A 253 6.60 -20.11 -10.87
C VAL A 253 7.72 -21.14 -10.71
N LEU A 254 8.97 -20.70 -10.56
CA LEU A 254 10.10 -21.62 -10.35
C LEU A 254 9.93 -22.42 -9.05
N VAL A 255 9.54 -21.73 -7.97
CA VAL A 255 9.34 -22.33 -6.65
C VAL A 255 8.20 -23.35 -6.69
N VAL A 256 7.07 -23.00 -7.30
CA VAL A 256 5.91 -23.89 -7.42
C VAL A 256 6.23 -25.10 -8.29
N LEU A 257 6.95 -24.92 -9.39
CA LEU A 257 7.34 -26.02 -10.27
C LEU A 257 8.26 -27.01 -9.55
N GLY A 258 9.30 -26.53 -8.87
CA GLY A 258 10.26 -27.39 -8.15
C GLY A 258 9.62 -28.12 -6.96
N THR A 259 8.84 -27.41 -6.15
CA THR A 259 8.18 -27.99 -4.97
C THR A 259 7.09 -28.99 -5.37
N THR A 260 6.27 -28.66 -6.37
CA THR A 260 5.25 -29.59 -6.87
C THR A 260 5.87 -30.83 -7.50
N ALA A 261 6.94 -30.69 -8.29
CA ALA A 261 7.64 -31.82 -8.89
C ALA A 261 8.20 -32.78 -7.81
N SER A 262 8.85 -32.23 -6.79
CA SER A 262 9.37 -33.01 -5.66
C SER A 262 8.26 -33.67 -4.85
N TYR A 263 7.17 -32.95 -4.56
CA TYR A 263 6.02 -33.47 -3.83
C TYR A 263 5.34 -34.60 -4.58
N VAL A 264 5.01 -34.41 -5.87
CA VAL A 264 4.33 -35.42 -6.69
C VAL A 264 5.21 -36.65 -6.85
N TYR A 265 6.51 -36.50 -7.12
CA TYR A 265 7.45 -37.62 -7.16
C TYR A 265 7.43 -38.40 -5.84
N SER A 266 7.51 -37.70 -4.71
CA SER A 266 7.53 -38.31 -3.37
C SER A 266 6.25 -39.06 -3.04
N VAL A 267 5.08 -38.53 -3.43
CA VAL A 267 3.79 -39.22 -3.29
C VAL A 267 3.73 -40.47 -4.18
N CYS A 268 4.14 -40.36 -5.45
CA CYS A 268 4.18 -41.51 -6.36
C CYS A 268 5.14 -42.59 -5.86
N ALA A 269 6.32 -42.21 -5.36
CA ALA A 269 7.32 -43.12 -4.79
C ALA A 269 6.78 -43.85 -3.55
N LEU A 270 6.10 -43.13 -2.66
CA LEU A 270 5.48 -43.68 -1.45
C LEU A 270 4.34 -44.65 -1.79
N LEU A 271 3.47 -44.30 -2.75
CA LEU A 271 2.40 -45.19 -3.21
C LEU A 271 2.95 -46.43 -3.92
N TYR A 272 3.95 -46.25 -4.79
CA TYR A 272 4.60 -47.37 -5.49
C TYR A 272 5.25 -48.35 -4.50
N GLY A 273 5.90 -47.82 -3.46
CA GLY A 273 6.50 -48.65 -2.42
C GLY A 273 5.48 -49.40 -1.57
N ALA A 274 4.31 -48.82 -1.32
CA ALA A 274 3.21 -49.51 -0.65
C ALA A 274 2.66 -50.70 -1.45
N PHE A 275 2.63 -50.61 -2.79
CA PHE A 275 2.15 -51.71 -3.64
C PHE A 275 3.21 -52.78 -3.91
N THR A 276 4.48 -52.40 -4.04
CA THR A 276 5.55 -53.32 -4.48
C THR A 276 6.49 -53.76 -3.37
N GLY A 277 6.41 -53.13 -2.19
CA GLY A 277 7.36 -53.33 -1.08
C GLY A 277 8.73 -52.72 -1.32
N PHE A 278 8.99 -52.11 -2.49
CA PHE A 278 10.24 -51.42 -2.79
C PHE A 278 10.27 -50.06 -2.07
N GLN A 279 11.42 -49.66 -1.52
CA GLN A 279 11.59 -48.38 -0.82
C GLN A 279 12.39 -47.40 -1.68
N PRO A 280 11.76 -46.70 -2.65
CA PRO A 280 12.41 -45.66 -3.41
C PRO A 280 12.78 -44.46 -2.50
N PRO A 281 13.82 -43.68 -2.85
CA PRO A 281 14.13 -42.46 -2.13
C PRO A 281 12.97 -41.46 -2.25
N ILE A 282 12.57 -40.86 -1.12
CA ILE A 282 11.51 -39.88 -1.01
C ILE A 282 12.15 -38.51 -0.73
N TYR A 283 11.60 -37.43 -1.28
CA TYR A 283 12.17 -36.06 -1.22
C TYR A 283 11.23 -35.04 -0.57
N PHE A 284 10.32 -35.45 0.31
CA PHE A 284 9.37 -34.56 0.97
C PHE A 284 10.05 -33.38 1.69
N GLU A 285 11.25 -33.56 2.26
CA GLU A 285 11.97 -32.46 2.92
C GLU A 285 12.31 -31.31 1.97
N THR A 286 12.62 -31.61 0.70
CA THR A 286 13.06 -30.58 -0.26
C THR A 286 11.93 -29.60 -0.56
N SER A 287 10.70 -30.10 -0.68
CA SER A 287 9.51 -29.28 -0.93
C SER A 287 9.25 -28.30 0.23
N ALA A 288 9.22 -28.82 1.46
CA ALA A 288 8.96 -28.01 2.65
C ALA A 288 10.08 -27.00 2.95
N MET A 289 11.35 -27.39 2.73
CA MET A 289 12.49 -26.51 2.96
C MET A 289 12.57 -25.38 1.94
N ILE A 290 12.33 -25.67 0.65
CA ILE A 290 12.30 -24.63 -0.39
C ILE A 290 11.23 -23.58 -0.06
N ILE A 291 10.00 -24.00 0.28
CA ILE A 291 8.93 -23.08 0.67
C ILE A 291 9.38 -22.23 1.87
N THR A 292 9.91 -22.85 2.91
CA THR A 292 10.33 -22.15 4.14
C THR A 292 11.44 -21.12 3.87
N PHE A 293 12.44 -21.46 3.07
CA PHE A 293 13.52 -20.52 2.72
C PHE A 293 13.04 -19.37 1.84
N VAL A 294 12.12 -19.62 0.91
CA VAL A 294 11.54 -18.56 0.08
C VAL A 294 10.69 -17.63 0.94
N LEU A 295 9.89 -18.15 1.88
CA LEU A 295 9.17 -17.32 2.86
C LEU A 295 10.13 -16.49 3.71
N PHE A 296 11.25 -17.06 4.14
CA PHE A 296 12.26 -16.33 4.90
C PHE A 296 12.84 -15.17 4.09
N GLY A 297 13.20 -15.41 2.82
CA GLY A 297 13.64 -14.36 1.90
C GLY A 297 12.60 -13.25 1.72
N LYS A 298 11.33 -13.61 1.53
CA LYS A 298 10.21 -12.66 1.42
C LYS A 298 9.97 -11.86 2.71
N TYR A 299 10.16 -12.47 3.87
CA TYR A 299 10.09 -11.78 5.15
C TYR A 299 11.21 -10.75 5.30
N LEU A 300 12.45 -11.12 4.97
CA LEU A 300 13.58 -10.17 4.95
C LEU A 300 13.35 -9.02 3.94
N GLU A 301 12.72 -9.31 2.80
CA GLU A 301 12.34 -8.29 1.81
C GLU A 301 11.37 -7.25 2.41
N VAL A 302 10.31 -7.70 3.10
CA VAL A 302 9.35 -6.81 3.76
C VAL A 302 10.00 -6.01 4.89
N LEU A 303 10.86 -6.64 5.69
CA LEU A 303 11.61 -5.95 6.74
C LEU A 303 12.53 -4.85 6.18
N ALA A 304 13.19 -5.11 5.06
CA ALA A 304 14.04 -4.12 4.41
C ALA A 304 13.23 -2.93 3.88
N LYS A 305 12.06 -3.19 3.30
CA LYS A 305 11.12 -2.16 2.80
C LYS A 305 10.54 -1.31 3.93
N GLY A 306 10.16 -1.90 5.06
CA GLY A 306 9.62 -1.15 6.20
C GLY A 306 10.57 -0.07 6.72
N LYS A 307 11.88 -0.33 6.73
CA LYS A 307 12.89 0.65 7.16
C LYS A 307 13.02 1.85 6.22
N THR A 308 12.72 1.70 4.93
CA THR A 308 12.72 2.83 3.99
C THR A 308 11.46 3.68 4.15
N SER A 309 10.30 3.05 4.44
CA SER A 309 9.04 3.76 4.74
C SER A 309 9.14 4.64 5.99
N ASP A 310 9.91 4.22 7.00
CA ASP A 310 10.13 4.99 8.24
C ASP A 310 10.78 6.37 7.99
N ALA A 311 11.58 6.53 6.93
CA ALA A 311 12.19 7.81 6.59
C ALA A 311 11.15 8.81 6.05
N ILE A 312 10.22 8.36 5.21
CA ILE A 312 9.10 9.18 4.73
C ILE A 312 8.19 9.56 5.91
N LYS A 313 7.93 8.62 6.82
CA LYS A 313 7.10 8.88 8.01
C LYS A 313 7.63 10.06 8.84
N LYS A 314 8.95 10.15 9.04
CA LYS A 314 9.57 11.28 9.75
C LYS A 314 9.35 12.63 9.06
N LEU A 315 9.27 12.67 7.73
CA LEU A 315 8.93 13.89 6.99
C LEU A 315 7.47 14.29 7.20
N VAL A 316 6.55 13.32 7.25
CA VAL A 316 5.12 13.56 7.52
C VAL A 316 4.90 14.08 8.95
N GLU A 317 5.64 13.57 9.93
CA GLU A 317 5.62 14.05 11.33
C GLU A 317 6.09 15.52 11.49
N LEU A 318 6.69 16.11 10.45
CA LEU A 318 7.01 17.54 10.45
C LEU A 318 5.76 18.41 10.37
N VAL A 319 4.67 17.95 9.76
CA VAL A 319 3.40 18.71 9.71
C VAL A 319 2.73 18.69 11.10
N PRO A 320 2.31 19.84 11.65
CA PRO A 320 1.54 19.84 12.89
C PRO A 320 0.16 19.21 12.71
N ALA A 321 -0.34 18.54 13.75
CA ALA A 321 -1.67 17.93 13.70
C ALA A 321 -2.81 18.97 13.81
N THR A 322 -2.57 20.10 14.49
CA THR A 322 -3.58 21.14 14.71
C THR A 322 -3.10 22.52 14.28
N ALA A 323 -4.06 23.38 13.97
CA ALA A 323 -3.88 24.78 13.62
C ALA A 323 -4.88 25.65 14.40
N ILE A 324 -4.47 26.87 14.77
CA ILE A 324 -5.35 27.83 15.45
C ILE A 324 -5.88 28.80 14.40
N LEU A 325 -7.16 28.69 14.07
CA LEU A 325 -7.86 29.56 13.14
C LEU A 325 -8.40 30.81 13.85
N LEU A 326 -8.19 31.98 13.26
CA LEU A 326 -8.81 33.23 13.70
C LEU A 326 -10.16 33.45 13.00
N LEU A 327 -11.22 33.52 13.79
CA LEU A 327 -12.58 33.76 13.29
C LEU A 327 -12.80 35.24 13.05
N LYS A 328 -13.28 35.59 11.85
CA LYS A 328 -13.70 36.94 11.48
C LYS A 328 -15.19 37.12 11.73
N ASP A 329 -15.57 38.28 12.25
CA ASP A 329 -16.97 38.72 12.28
C ASP A 329 -17.46 39.13 10.87
N LYS A 330 -18.77 39.37 10.74
CA LYS A 330 -19.39 39.97 9.54
C LYS A 330 -18.79 41.34 9.18
N GLU A 331 -18.17 42.01 10.14
CA GLU A 331 -17.48 43.30 9.98
C GLU A 331 -15.96 43.16 9.72
N GLY A 332 -15.45 41.93 9.60
CA GLY A 332 -14.05 41.65 9.27
C GLY A 332 -13.07 41.76 10.44
N LYS A 333 -13.55 42.00 11.67
CA LYS A 333 -12.73 42.02 12.89
C LYS A 333 -12.53 40.61 13.43
N TYR A 334 -11.36 40.33 14.01
CA TYR A 334 -11.08 39.02 14.64
C TYR A 334 -11.73 38.96 16.02
N VAL A 335 -12.68 38.04 16.21
CA VAL A 335 -13.53 37.97 17.43
C VAL A 335 -13.22 36.74 18.29
N GLY A 336 -12.62 35.70 17.70
CA GLY A 336 -12.28 34.48 18.44
C GLY A 336 -11.24 33.62 17.75
N GLU A 337 -10.79 32.60 18.48
CA GLU A 337 -9.80 31.61 18.04
C GLU A 337 -10.44 30.23 18.15
N ARG A 338 -10.27 29.38 17.12
CA ARG A 338 -10.74 27.98 17.11
C ARG A 338 -9.58 27.07 16.74
N GLU A 339 -9.31 26.06 17.55
CA GLU A 339 -8.37 25.00 17.18
C GLU A 339 -9.07 24.02 16.21
N ILE A 340 -8.39 23.72 15.11
CA ILE A 340 -8.85 22.83 14.05
C ILE A 340 -7.73 21.86 13.66
N ASP A 341 -8.07 20.76 13.02
CA ASP A 341 -7.08 19.89 12.37
C ASP A 341 -6.37 20.65 11.24
N ALA A 342 -5.05 20.50 11.11
CA ALA A 342 -4.27 21.15 10.06
C ALA A 342 -4.72 20.75 8.64
N LEU A 343 -5.30 19.55 8.48
CA LEU A 343 -5.87 19.10 7.20
C LEU A 343 -7.16 19.84 6.82
N LEU A 344 -7.82 20.52 7.77
CA LEU A 344 -9.05 21.30 7.56
C LEU A 344 -8.79 22.78 7.24
N VAL A 345 -7.53 23.18 7.08
CA VAL A 345 -7.15 24.55 6.70
C VAL A 345 -7.48 24.79 5.23
N GLN A 346 -8.10 25.93 4.93
CA GLN A 346 -8.49 26.33 3.58
C GLN A 346 -7.68 27.56 3.11
N PRO A 347 -7.51 27.75 1.79
CA PRO A 347 -6.88 28.94 1.26
C PRO A 347 -7.62 30.21 1.70
N GLY A 348 -6.88 31.21 2.15
CA GLY A 348 -7.41 32.48 2.64
C GLY A 348 -7.71 32.52 4.15
N ASP A 349 -7.67 31.39 4.85
CA ASP A 349 -7.76 31.34 6.31
C ASP A 349 -6.62 32.13 6.96
N VAL A 350 -6.92 32.80 8.07
CA VAL A 350 -5.90 33.47 8.89
C VAL A 350 -5.63 32.62 10.12
N LEU A 351 -4.39 32.16 10.26
CA LEU A 351 -3.96 31.24 11.30
C LEU A 351 -3.03 31.96 12.27
N LYS A 352 -3.21 31.70 13.57
CA LYS A 352 -2.36 32.20 14.63
C LYS A 352 -1.28 31.17 14.94
N VAL A 353 -0.02 31.57 14.78
CA VAL A 353 1.16 30.74 15.06
C VAL A 353 1.82 31.25 16.33
N LEU A 354 1.89 30.39 17.34
CA LEU A 354 2.48 30.69 18.64
C LEU A 354 4.02 30.54 18.59
N PRO A 355 4.77 31.22 19.48
CA PRO A 355 6.20 30.97 19.64
C PRO A 355 6.45 29.49 19.99
N GLY A 356 7.43 28.87 19.36
CA GLY A 356 7.79 27.45 19.51
C GLY A 356 6.89 26.46 18.75
N SER A 357 5.78 26.92 18.15
CA SER A 357 4.88 26.06 17.38
C SER A 357 5.30 25.96 15.91
N LYS A 358 4.85 24.90 15.24
CA LYS A 358 5.09 24.71 13.80
C LYS A 358 4.07 25.49 12.99
N VAL A 359 4.51 25.99 11.84
CA VAL A 359 3.65 26.63 10.86
C VAL A 359 2.79 25.55 10.18
N PRO A 360 1.44 25.62 10.22
CA PRO A 360 0.58 24.55 9.72
C PRO A 360 0.46 24.48 8.19
N SER A 361 0.63 25.60 7.49
CA SER A 361 0.37 25.75 6.05
C SER A 361 1.31 26.80 5.47
N ASP A 362 1.58 26.70 4.16
CA ASP A 362 2.26 27.78 3.44
C ASP A 362 1.36 29.02 3.41
N GLY A 363 1.97 30.20 3.56
CA GLY A 363 1.20 31.42 3.68
C GLY A 363 2.04 32.69 3.63
N VAL A 364 1.37 33.81 3.89
CA VAL A 364 1.99 35.13 3.98
C VAL A 364 1.65 35.74 5.35
N VAL A 365 2.63 36.36 6.00
CA VAL A 365 2.41 37.05 7.28
C VAL A 365 1.52 38.27 7.05
N VAL A 366 0.39 38.32 7.76
CA VAL A 366 -0.52 39.49 7.75
C VAL A 366 -0.35 40.37 8.98
N TRP A 367 0.14 39.82 10.08
CA TRP A 367 0.38 40.57 11.31
C TRP A 367 1.45 39.90 12.18
N GLY A 368 2.22 40.73 12.89
CA GLY A 368 3.30 40.30 13.78
C GLY A 368 4.67 40.30 13.09
N THR A 369 5.70 40.16 13.93
CA THR A 369 7.09 39.99 13.49
C THR A 369 7.72 38.86 14.29
N SER A 370 8.52 38.03 13.63
CA SER A 370 9.15 36.87 14.26
C SER A 370 10.40 36.42 13.51
N HIS A 371 11.13 35.48 14.09
CA HIS A 371 12.15 34.69 13.43
C HIS A 371 11.63 33.27 13.25
N ILE A 372 11.70 32.74 12.04
CA ILE A 372 11.31 31.37 11.71
C ILE A 372 12.56 30.54 11.44
N ASN A 373 12.61 29.36 12.04
CA ASN A 373 13.62 28.37 11.73
C ASN A 373 13.17 27.50 10.54
N GLU A 374 13.80 27.73 9.39
CA GLU A 374 13.56 26.99 8.15
C GLU A 374 14.58 25.86 7.90
N SER A 375 15.47 25.58 8.87
CA SER A 375 16.60 24.63 8.71
C SER A 375 16.19 23.23 8.28
N MET A 376 14.99 22.79 8.68
CA MET A 376 14.46 21.46 8.34
C MET A 376 14.12 21.31 6.85
N ILE A 377 13.88 22.42 6.14
CA ILE A 377 13.47 22.41 4.73
C ILE A 377 14.54 23.04 3.84
N THR A 378 15.04 24.22 4.19
CA THR A 378 16.04 24.95 3.38
C THR A 378 17.47 24.53 3.68
N GLY A 379 17.71 23.91 4.84
CA GLY A 379 19.05 23.57 5.32
C GLY A 379 19.83 24.75 5.92
N GLU A 380 19.25 25.94 5.97
CA GLU A 380 19.90 27.12 6.55
C GLU A 380 19.79 27.11 8.08
N SER A 381 20.94 27.14 8.78
CA SER A 381 20.98 27.07 10.24
C SER A 381 20.56 28.36 10.96
N ALA A 382 20.65 29.50 10.28
CA ALA A 382 20.30 30.79 10.86
C ALA A 382 18.79 31.06 10.73
N PRO A 383 18.08 31.44 11.81
CA PRO A 383 16.68 31.81 11.72
C PRO A 383 16.45 33.01 10.80
N MET A 384 15.44 32.92 9.95
CA MET A 384 15.09 33.97 9.00
C MET A 384 14.06 34.93 9.62
N PRO A 385 14.30 36.25 9.59
CA PRO A 385 13.33 37.23 10.06
C PRO A 385 12.12 37.25 9.11
N LYS A 386 10.93 37.33 9.69
CA LYS A 386 9.65 37.42 8.99
C LYS A 386 8.86 38.61 9.51
N GLU A 387 8.52 39.50 8.60
CA GLU A 387 7.68 40.66 8.84
C GLU A 387 6.40 40.56 8.01
N VAL A 388 5.47 41.50 8.19
CA VAL A 388 4.25 41.60 7.37
C VAL A 388 4.62 41.56 5.89
N SER A 389 3.87 40.79 5.09
CA SER A 389 4.10 40.44 3.68
C SER A 389 5.20 39.40 3.38
N SER A 390 5.91 38.89 4.40
CA SER A 390 6.88 37.81 4.21
C SER A 390 6.19 36.45 3.98
N VAL A 391 6.77 35.62 3.11
CA VAL A 391 6.29 34.25 2.87
C VAL A 391 6.77 33.31 3.98
N VAL A 392 5.90 32.41 4.42
CA VAL A 392 6.20 31.36 5.39
C VAL A 392 5.92 29.98 4.80
N ILE A 393 6.73 28.99 5.18
CA ILE A 393 6.65 27.62 4.69
C ILE A 393 6.07 26.73 5.80
N GLY A 394 5.10 25.88 5.45
CA GLY A 394 4.52 24.88 6.34
C GLY A 394 5.54 23.87 6.85
N GLY A 395 5.42 23.46 8.11
CA GLY A 395 6.35 22.57 8.80
C GLY A 395 7.56 23.25 9.44
N THR A 396 7.81 24.53 9.13
CA THR A 396 8.88 25.33 9.79
C THR A 396 8.48 25.72 11.21
N ILE A 397 9.46 26.07 12.05
CA ILE A 397 9.22 26.36 13.47
C ILE A 397 9.28 27.85 13.70
N ASN A 398 8.20 28.41 14.24
CA ASN A 398 8.17 29.79 14.70
C ASN A 398 8.96 29.92 16.01
N LEU A 399 9.93 30.83 16.11
CA LEU A 399 10.76 30.94 17.31
C LEU A 399 10.23 32.00 18.29
N GLN A 400 10.14 33.26 17.85
CA GLN A 400 9.97 34.41 18.74
C GLN A 400 8.77 35.28 18.36
N GLY A 401 7.80 35.48 19.24
CA GLY A 401 6.64 36.32 18.93
C GLY A 401 5.53 35.58 18.18
N ILE A 402 4.36 36.22 18.15
CA ILE A 402 3.13 35.65 17.59
C ILE A 402 3.00 36.16 16.15
N LEU A 403 2.75 35.24 15.22
CA LEU A 403 2.47 35.56 13.83
C LEU A 403 1.02 35.24 13.49
N HIS A 404 0.38 36.12 12.74
CA HIS A 404 -0.82 35.77 12.01
C HIS A 404 -0.45 35.60 10.54
N ILE A 405 -0.75 34.43 10.01
CA ILE A 405 -0.41 34.05 8.63
C ILE A 405 -1.69 33.79 7.86
N GLN A 406 -1.77 34.28 6.63
CA GLN A 406 -2.85 33.94 5.72
C GLN A 406 -2.41 32.75 4.86
N ALA A 407 -3.14 31.65 4.93
CA ALA A 407 -2.85 30.44 4.16
C ALA A 407 -3.01 30.71 2.66
N THR A 408 -1.98 30.42 1.88
CA THR A 408 -2.02 30.56 0.41
C THR A 408 -2.08 29.21 -0.27
N LYS A 409 -1.29 28.24 0.19
CA LYS A 409 -1.29 26.86 -0.30
C LYS A 409 -1.49 25.91 0.88
N VAL A 410 -2.44 24.99 0.73
CA VAL A 410 -2.85 24.02 1.77
C VAL A 410 -2.80 22.60 1.22
N GLY A 411 -2.72 21.59 2.10
CA GLY A 411 -2.73 20.18 1.73
C GLY A 411 -1.63 19.83 0.71
N SER A 412 -2.02 19.14 -0.38
CA SER A 412 -1.12 18.74 -1.47
C SER A 412 -0.42 19.89 -2.18
N GLY A 413 -0.93 21.12 -2.06
CA GLY A 413 -0.33 22.31 -2.64
C GLY A 413 0.87 22.87 -1.88
N THR A 414 1.12 22.42 -0.64
CA THR A 414 2.23 22.94 0.19
C THR A 414 3.60 22.49 -0.34
N VAL A 415 4.63 23.30 -0.10
CA VAL A 415 6.03 22.97 -0.45
C VAL A 415 6.45 21.64 0.18
N LEU A 416 6.11 21.42 1.46
CA LEU A 416 6.45 20.18 2.15
C LEU A 416 5.74 18.97 1.53
N SER A 417 4.45 19.07 1.19
CA SER A 417 3.73 17.99 0.49
C SER A 417 4.29 17.71 -0.91
N GLN A 418 4.74 18.75 -1.63
CA GLN A 418 5.42 18.57 -2.92
C GLN A 418 6.77 17.86 -2.75
N ILE A 419 7.56 18.22 -1.74
CA ILE A 419 8.81 17.51 -1.41
C ILE A 419 8.51 16.04 -1.09
N ILE A 420 7.49 15.77 -0.26
CA ILE A 420 7.08 14.40 0.08
C ILE A 420 6.68 13.64 -1.19
N SER A 421 5.85 14.21 -2.06
CA SER A 421 5.43 13.60 -3.32
C SER A 421 6.61 13.35 -4.28
N LEU A 422 7.57 14.27 -4.36
CA LEU A 422 8.78 14.09 -5.18
C LEU A 422 9.67 12.97 -4.63
N VAL A 423 9.91 12.95 -3.32
CA VAL A 423 10.68 11.89 -2.66
C VAL A 423 9.99 10.54 -2.81
N GLU A 424 8.67 10.51 -2.65
CA GLU A 424 7.85 9.32 -2.89
C GLU A 424 8.01 8.86 -4.32
N THR A 425 7.74 9.70 -5.32
CA THR A 425 7.90 9.36 -6.75
C THR A 425 9.31 8.86 -7.07
N ALA A 426 10.33 9.45 -6.48
CA ALA A 426 11.71 9.00 -6.61
C ALA A 426 11.96 7.62 -5.97
N GLN A 427 11.37 7.33 -4.80
CA GLN A 427 11.45 6.03 -4.13
C GLN A 427 10.56 4.96 -4.78
N MET A 428 9.48 5.37 -5.44
CA MET A 428 8.59 4.52 -6.24
C MET A 428 9.30 4.05 -7.52
N SER A 429 10.41 4.68 -7.90
CA SER A 429 11.28 4.20 -8.96
C SER A 429 12.02 2.93 -8.51
N LYS A 430 11.76 1.85 -9.25
CA LYS A 430 12.11 0.45 -8.92
C LYS A 430 13.53 0.28 -8.33
N ALA A 431 13.63 -0.48 -7.24
CA ALA A 431 14.91 -0.99 -6.75
C ALA A 431 15.58 -1.84 -7.86
N PRO A 432 16.77 -1.48 -8.35
CA PRO A 432 17.37 -2.07 -9.54
C PRO A 432 17.62 -3.58 -9.41
N ILE A 433 17.80 -4.09 -8.19
CA ILE A 433 18.10 -5.49 -7.91
C ILE A 433 16.92 -6.44 -8.19
N GLN A 434 15.68 -5.99 -7.94
CA GLN A 434 14.50 -6.83 -8.12
C GLN A 434 14.18 -7.08 -9.60
N LYS A 435 14.34 -6.04 -10.43
CA LYS A 435 14.19 -6.14 -11.89
C LYS A 435 15.15 -7.17 -12.48
N PHE A 436 16.37 -7.23 -11.96
CA PHE A 436 17.38 -8.19 -12.40
C PHE A 436 17.00 -9.62 -12.04
N ALA A 437 16.52 -9.87 -10.81
CA ALA A 437 16.10 -11.20 -10.38
C ALA A 437 14.92 -11.74 -11.23
N ASP A 438 13.92 -10.90 -11.51
CA ASP A 438 12.78 -11.27 -12.33
C ASP A 438 13.16 -11.49 -13.81
N TYR A 439 14.12 -10.73 -14.34
CA TYR A 439 14.70 -10.95 -15.68
C TYR A 439 15.45 -12.28 -15.77
N VAL A 440 16.26 -12.60 -14.77
CA VAL A 440 16.99 -13.89 -14.74
C VAL A 440 15.98 -15.04 -14.64
N ALA A 441 14.97 -14.93 -13.78
CA ALA A 441 13.94 -15.96 -13.64
C ALA A 441 13.15 -16.16 -14.94
N SER A 442 12.88 -15.09 -15.70
CA SER A 442 12.08 -15.19 -16.92
C SER A 442 12.77 -15.99 -18.02
N ILE A 443 14.10 -15.95 -18.07
CA ILE A 443 14.93 -16.73 -18.99
C ILE A 443 15.22 -18.13 -18.43
N PHE A 444 15.52 -18.22 -17.13
CA PHE A 444 15.94 -19.46 -16.49
C PHE A 444 14.85 -20.52 -16.46
N VAL A 445 13.60 -20.15 -16.14
CA VAL A 445 12.49 -21.10 -16.00
C VAL A 445 12.19 -21.85 -17.31
N PRO A 446 12.00 -21.19 -18.47
CA PRO A 446 11.77 -21.90 -19.73
C PRO A 446 12.93 -22.81 -20.15
N ILE A 447 14.18 -22.39 -19.89
CA ILE A 447 15.37 -23.20 -20.21
C ILE A 447 15.37 -24.49 -19.39
N VAL A 448 15.13 -24.42 -18.08
CA VAL A 448 15.08 -25.60 -17.21
C VAL A 448 13.98 -26.55 -17.67
N ILE A 449 12.77 -26.05 -17.95
CA ILE A 449 11.66 -26.88 -18.44
C ILE A 449 12.01 -27.54 -19.77
N THR A 450 12.61 -26.79 -20.70
CA THR A 450 13.02 -27.32 -22.01
C THR A 450 14.07 -28.41 -21.87
N LEU A 451 15.07 -28.21 -21.01
CA LEU A 451 16.11 -29.21 -20.73
C LEU A 451 15.53 -30.44 -20.02
N SER A 452 14.58 -30.28 -19.10
CA SER A 452 13.89 -31.40 -18.45
C SER A 452 13.10 -32.24 -19.46
N ILE A 453 12.35 -31.60 -20.37
CA ILE A 453 11.59 -32.30 -21.44
C ILE A 453 12.55 -33.00 -22.41
N LEU A 454 13.65 -32.33 -22.80
CA LEU A 454 14.65 -32.91 -23.68
C LEU A 454 15.29 -34.14 -23.02
N THR A 455 15.67 -34.04 -21.75
CA THR A 455 16.27 -35.17 -21.00
C THR A 455 15.30 -36.34 -20.94
N PHE A 456 14.02 -36.08 -20.63
CA PHE A 456 12.97 -37.10 -20.62
C PHE A 456 12.72 -37.74 -22.00
N SER A 457 12.90 -36.98 -23.08
CA SER A 457 12.68 -37.51 -24.45
C SER A 457 13.87 -38.30 -24.98
N VAL A 458 15.08 -38.03 -24.48
CA VAL A 458 16.32 -38.70 -24.88
C VAL A 458 16.53 -40.02 -24.13
N TRP A 459 16.15 -40.06 -22.86
CA TRP A 459 16.09 -41.29 -22.05
C TRP A 459 14.92 -42.18 -22.46
#